data_AF-A0A1H8VT09-F1
#
_entry.id   AF-A0A1H8VT09-F1
#
_cell.length_a   1.000
_cell.length_b   1.000
_cell.length_c   1.000
_cell.angle_alpha   90.00
_cell.angle_beta   90.00
_cell.angle_gamma   90.00
#
_symmetry.space_group_name_H-M   'P 1'
#
loop_
_entity.id
_entity.type
_entity.pdbx_description
1 polymer ?
#
loop_
_entity_poly.entity_id
_entity_poly.type
_entity_poly.pdbx_seq_one_letter_code
_entity_poly.pdbx_strand_id
1 'polypeptide(L)' 'MAVLIRFALATGCRAREIIGLEWNRVDLDRRTAWLNRTKNGTPRGVSLNADAVVVLQEQMGKHEQFCFTYRS' A
#
# COMPACT_ATOMS: atom_id res chain seq x y z
N MET A 1 12.74 2.28 -2.15
CA MET A 1 12.50 0.84 -2.41
C MET A 1 12.35 -0.03 -1.15
N ALA A 2 13.14 0.16 -0.08
CA ALA A 2 13.08 -0.72 1.10
C ALA A 2 11.70 -0.75 1.81
N VAL A 3 11.01 0.40 1.88
CA VAL A 3 9.72 0.53 2.56
C VAL A 3 8.61 -0.27 1.87
N LEU A 4 8.58 -0.25 0.53
CA LEU A 4 7.60 -1.01 -0.25
C LEU A 4 7.78 -2.52 -0.06
N ILE A 5 9.02 -2.99 0.03
CA ILE A 5 9.32 -4.41 0.30
C ILE A 5 8.90 -4.80 1.72
N ARG A 6 9.12 -3.94 2.71
CA ARG A 6 8.62 -4.16 4.08
C ARG A 6 7.10 -4.28 4.12
N PHE A 7 6.40 -3.37 3.43
CA PHE A 7 4.95 -3.44 3.32
C PHE A 7 4.47 -4.71 2.60
N ALA A 8 5.15 -5.11 1.53
CA ALA A 8 4.88 -6.35 0.80
C ALA A 8 5.06 -7.60 1.68
N LEU A 9 6.13 -7.64 2.48
CA LEU A 9 6.39 -8.72 3.43
C LEU A 9 5.32 -8.78 4.54
N ALA A 10 4.93 -7.61 5.06
CA ALA A 10 3.95 -7.51 6.13
C ALA A 10 2.52 -7.90 5.69
N THR A 11 2.16 -7.63 4.44
CA THR A 11 0.80 -7.85 3.90
C THR A 11 0.70 -9.07 2.98
N GLY A 12 1.81 -9.73 2.64
CA GLY A 12 1.87 -10.82 1.67
C GLY A 12 1.52 -10.39 0.23
N CYS A 13 1.52 -9.08 -0.06
CA CYS A 13 1.17 -8.53 -1.35
C CYS A 13 2.38 -8.49 -2.29
N ARG A 14 2.14 -8.53 -3.61
CA ARG A 14 3.24 -8.38 -4.56
C ARG A 14 3.64 -6.91 -4.64
N ALA A 15 4.95 -6.65 -4.69
CA ALA A 15 5.48 -5.29 -4.86
C ALA A 15 4.78 -4.53 -6.00
N ARG A 16 4.51 -5.20 -7.13
CA ARG A 16 3.81 -4.63 -8.29
C ARG A 16 2.36 -4.21 -8.01
N GLU A 17 1.68 -4.86 -7.08
CA GLU A 17 0.29 -4.51 -6.71
C GLU A 17 0.24 -3.29 -5.77
N ILE A 18 1.32 -3.05 -5.03
CA ILE A 18 1.49 -1.93 -4.11
C ILE A 18 1.96 -0.66 -4.84
N ILE A 19 2.66 -0.84 -5.98
CA ILE A 19 3.05 0.26 -6.86
C ILE A 19 1.76 0.95 -7.36
N GLY A 20 1.59 2.21 -6.99
CA GLY A 20 0.39 3.00 -7.31
C GLY A 20 -0.74 2.91 -6.27
N LEU A 21 -0.48 2.37 -5.07
CA LEU A 21 -1.42 2.47 -3.96
C LEU A 21 -1.59 3.95 -3.56
N GLU A 22 -2.84 4.41 -3.56
CA GLU A 22 -3.25 5.77 -3.22
C GLU A 22 -3.78 5.83 -1.79
N TRP A 23 -3.60 6.98 -1.11
CA TRP A 23 -4.11 7.17 0.25
C TRP A 23 -5.63 7.02 0.36
N ASN A 24 -6.37 7.42 -0.69
CA ASN A 24 -7.83 7.24 -0.76
C ASN A 24 -8.28 5.76 -0.77
N ARG A 25 -7.35 4.82 -1.01
CA ARG A 25 -7.57 3.36 -0.99
C ARG A 25 -7.00 2.71 0.26
N VAL A 26 -6.67 3.47 1.28
CA VAL A 26 -6.19 2.96 2.56
C VAL A 26 -7.13 3.42 3.65
N ASP A 27 -7.75 2.45 4.31
CA ASP A 27 -8.55 2.66 5.49
C ASP A 27 -7.75 2.15 6.70
N LEU A 28 -7.15 3.09 7.44
CA LEU A 28 -6.38 2.76 8.64
C LEU A 28 -7.27 2.37 9.83
N ASP A 29 -8.52 2.82 9.86
CA ASP A 29 -9.49 2.47 10.90
C ASP A 29 -9.89 0.99 10.75
N ARG A 30 -10.25 0.60 9.53
CA ARG A 30 -10.52 -0.80 9.17
C ARG A 30 -9.28 -1.64 8.93
N ARG A 31 -8.09 -1.06 9.05
CA ARG A 31 -6.79 -1.68 8.71
C ARG A 31 -6.87 -2.46 7.40
N THR A 32 -7.39 -1.83 6.35
CA THR A 32 -7.63 -2.46 5.05
C THR A 32 -7.14 -1.52 3.94
N ALA A 33 -6.40 -2.06 2.98
CA ALA A 33 -6.04 -1.34 1.75
C ALA A 33 -6.67 -2.01 0.54
N TRP A 34 -7.05 -1.23 -0.47
CA TRP A 34 -7.58 -1.73 -1.73
C TRP A 34 -6.53 -1.61 -2.83
N LEU A 35 -5.97 -2.75 -3.25
CA LEU A 35 -5.00 -2.83 -4.33
C LEU A 35 -5.71 -3.01 -5.67
N ASN A 36 -5.31 -2.23 -6.68
CA ASN A 36 -5.81 -2.41 -8.03
C ASN A 36 -5.15 -3.65 -8.67
N ARG A 37 -5.96 -4.66 -8.98
CA ARG A 37 -5.48 -5.79 -9.78
C ARG A 37 -5.36 -5.32 -11.24
N THR A 38 -4.20 -5.55 -11.83
CA THR A 38 -3.88 -5.19 -13.22
C THR A 38 -4.89 -5.74 -14.24
N LYS A 39 -5.01 -5.02 -15.36
CA LYS A 39 -5.75 -5.24 -16.62
C LYS A 39 -7.24 -5.62 -16.57
N ASN A 40 -7.73 -6.37 -15.58
CA ASN A 40 -9.13 -6.81 -15.49
C ASN A 40 -9.92 -6.18 -14.32
N GLY A 41 -9.34 -5.18 -13.62
CA GLY A 41 -10.12 -4.17 -12.91
C GLY A 41 -10.79 -4.59 -11.60
N THR A 42 -10.51 -5.76 -11.02
CA THR A 42 -11.09 -6.11 -9.72
C THR A 42 -10.19 -5.61 -8.57
N PRO A 43 -10.62 -4.62 -7.76
CA PRO A 43 -9.88 -4.22 -6.58
C PRO A 43 -9.85 -5.36 -5.56
N ARG A 44 -8.68 -5.64 -5.01
CA ARG A 44 -8.49 -6.63 -3.94
C ARG A 44 -8.26 -5.92 -2.62
N GLY A 45 -9.14 -6.14 -1.65
CA GLY A 45 -8.93 -5.73 -0.26
C GLY A 45 -7.84 -6.59 0.38
N VAL A 46 -6.89 -5.95 1.07
CA VAL A 46 -5.82 -6.60 1.82
C VAL A 46 -5.80 -6.06 3.24
N SER A 47 -5.71 -6.96 4.21
CA SER A 47 -5.62 -6.60 5.62
C SER A 47 -4.23 -6.05 5.95
N LEU A 48 -4.20 -4.95 6.69
CA LEU A 48 -3.01 -4.29 7.18
C LEU A 48 -2.73 -4.80 8.59
N ASN A 49 -1.60 -5.48 8.78
CA ASN A 49 -1.11 -5.80 10.12
C ASN A 49 -0.49 -4.54 10.77
N ALA A 50 -0.07 -4.65 12.03
CA ALA A 50 0.53 -3.54 12.76
C ALA A 50 1.77 -2.98 12.02
N ASP A 51 2.63 -3.83 11.47
CA ASP A 51 3.82 -3.41 10.73
C ASP A 51 3.47 -2.64 9.46
N ALA A 52 2.45 -3.06 8.72
CA ALA A 52 1.97 -2.38 7.53
C ALA A 52 1.41 -0.99 7.84
N VAL A 53 0.70 -0.86 8.98
CA VAL A 53 0.20 0.43 9.46
C VAL A 53 1.36 1.36 9.83
N VAL A 54 2.36 0.87 10.56
CA VAL A 54 3.56 1.67 10.92
C VAL A 54 4.26 2.16 9.65
N VAL A 55 4.45 1.26 8.68
CA VAL A 55 5.06 1.62 7.40
C VAL A 55 4.26 2.68 6.64
N LEU A 56 2.93 2.60 6.63
CA LEU A 56 2.08 3.62 6.04
C LEU A 56 2.19 4.95 6.78
N GLN A 57 2.16 4.95 8.11
CA GLN A 57 2.35 6.15 8.92
C GLN A 57 3.69 6.84 8.64
N GLU A 58 4.77 6.08 8.47
CA GLU A 58 6.09 6.62 8.07
C GLU A 58 6.10 7.25 6.67
N GLN A 59 5.14 6.90 5.79
CA GLN A 59 5.01 7.51 4.47
C GLN A 59 4.01 8.66 4.43
N MET A 60 3.15 8.81 5.44
CA MET A 60 2.21 9.93 5.49
C MET A 60 2.97 11.26 5.44
N GLY A 61 2.51 12.17 4.58
CA GLY A 61 3.14 13.48 4.36
C GLY A 61 4.30 13.49 3.37
N LYS A 62 4.80 12.34 2.88
CA LYS A 62 5.86 12.31 1.85
C LYS A 62 5.34 12.56 0.44
N HIS A 63 4.07 12.22 0.19
CA HIS A 63 3.41 12.42 -1.10
C HIS A 63 1.90 12.54 -0.89
N GLU A 64 1.25 13.46 -1.60
CA GLU A 64 -0.17 13.80 -1.40
C GLU A 64 -1.13 12.71 -1.91
N GLN A 65 -0.80 12.09 -3.06
CA GLN A 65 -1.67 11.08 -3.67
C GLN A 65 -1.28 9.62 -3.37
N PHE A 66 0.00 9.27 -3.49
CA PHE A 66 0.48 7.88 -3.39
C PHE A 66 1.09 7.57 -2.02
N CYS A 67 0.80 6.38 -1.50
CA CYS A 67 1.39 5.85 -0.27
C CYS A 67 2.88 5.53 -0.45
N PHE A 68 3.27 5.09 -1.64
CA PHE A 68 4.64 4.72 -1.96
C PHE A 68 5.04 5.33 -3.30
N THR A 69 6.11 6.11 -3.30
CA THR A 69 6.71 6.64 -4.52
C THR A 69 7.87 5.75 -4.96
N TYR A 70 8.04 5.59 -6.27
CA TYR A 70 9.21 4.96 -6.85
C TYR A 70 9.83 5.95 -7.84
N ARG A 71 11.15 6.13 -7.76
CA ARG A 71 11.90 6.75 -8.86
C ARG A 71 12.12 5.66 -9.90
N SER A 72 11.65 5.90 -11.12
CA SER A 72 12.07 5.13 -12.29
C SER A 72 13.54 5.37 -12.59
#